data_AF-A0AAE3D853-F1
#
_entry.id   AF-A0AAE3D853-F1
#
_cell.length_a   1.000
_cell.length_b   1.000
_cell.length_c   1.000
_cell.angle_alpha   90.00
_cell.angle_beta   90.00
_cell.angle_gamma   90.00
#
_symmetry.space_group_name_H-M   'P 1'
#
loop_
_entity.id
_entity.type
_entity.pdbx_description
1 polymer ?
#
loop_
_entity_poly.entity_id
_entity_poly.type
_entity_poly.pdbx_seq_one_letter_code
_entity_poly.pdbx_strand_id
1 'polypeptide(L)'
;MSSQNDAVVDFFPPLSIEIPNDTALLPIVPLYTRLKTYANYVYHNSKYTGTKAKHPRNEYRIYLNNEMEAHQLYLKAEDIVVMRKSMLSSLSEFDGEQCVYYLDVVKDHSSALYLMLNRIIEDYPIKGGYGMYDGELEFFEDQVNDFEANLSTMDIHIDKSVTDRIRKSTDENQANIFNPATFRDFVLAGYGNACAVTGQLAEGILGMGVDVVYIMPKSAGGSCMPSNGIALVKDLSLAFVRGEFTLSPRFEVMVHPECDNEQIRSYHLKQMRVPSNAFFRPAPESLRYHREKVYGAFIKQ
;
A
#
# COMPACT_ATOMS: atom_id res chain seq x y z
N MET A 1 16.98 5.95 10.84
CA MET A 1 16.93 5.17 12.09
C MET A 1 17.64 3.84 11.85
N SER A 2 18.58 3.43 12.71
CA SER A 2 19.23 2.12 12.68
C SER A 2 19.29 1.56 14.10
N SER A 3 18.13 1.21 14.65
CA SER A 3 18.05 0.49 15.93
C SER A 3 18.09 -1.02 15.67
N GLN A 4 18.79 -1.75 16.53
CA GLN A 4 18.73 -3.22 16.62
C GLN A 4 18.01 -3.66 17.90
N ASN A 5 17.41 -2.72 18.64
CA ASN A 5 16.68 -3.06 19.85
C ASN A 5 15.31 -3.64 19.50
N ASP A 6 15.00 -4.81 20.06
CA ASP A 6 13.77 -5.55 19.77
C ASP A 6 12.51 -4.70 19.96
N ALA A 7 12.42 -3.90 21.03
CA ALA A 7 11.25 -3.06 21.29
C ALA A 7 10.96 -2.03 20.18
N VAL A 8 12.00 -1.57 19.47
CA VAL A 8 11.86 -0.64 18.34
C VAL A 8 11.64 -1.38 17.03
N VAL A 9 12.29 -2.54 16.86
CA VAL A 9 12.12 -3.37 15.66
C VAL A 9 10.71 -3.96 15.60
N ASP A 10 10.16 -4.40 16.74
CA ASP A 10 8.83 -5.00 16.88
C ASP A 10 7.67 -4.01 16.62
N PHE A 11 7.95 -2.70 16.65
CA PHE A 11 7.00 -1.68 16.22
C PHE A 11 6.67 -1.82 14.71
N PHE A 12 7.67 -2.20 13.91
CA PHE A 12 7.56 -2.40 12.47
C PHE A 12 7.21 -3.85 12.11
N PRO A 13 6.79 -4.14 10.87
CA PRO A 13 6.59 -5.52 10.44
C PRO A 13 7.88 -6.32 10.58
N PRO A 14 7.81 -7.58 11.03
CA PRO A 14 9.00 -8.41 11.21
C PRO A 14 9.67 -8.69 9.86
N LEU A 15 11.00 -8.71 9.86
CA LEU A 15 11.82 -9.04 8.70
C LEU A 15 12.76 -10.20 9.03
N SER A 16 12.90 -11.12 8.09
CA SER A 16 13.74 -12.31 8.20
C SER A 16 15.22 -11.98 8.09
N ILE A 17 16.01 -12.64 8.92
CA ILE A 17 17.48 -12.63 8.84
C ILE A 17 18.00 -13.53 7.71
N GLU A 18 17.18 -14.46 7.22
CA GLU A 18 17.56 -15.46 6.22
C GLU A 18 17.39 -14.94 4.78
N ILE A 19 16.45 -14.02 4.58
CA ILE A 19 16.13 -13.44 3.26
C ILE A 19 17.04 -12.23 3.00
N PRO A 20 17.90 -12.24 1.96
CA PRO A 20 18.81 -11.14 1.69
C PRO A 20 18.09 -9.82 1.42
N ASN A 21 18.38 -8.80 2.23
CA ASN A 21 17.69 -7.51 2.19
C ASN A 21 16.16 -7.67 2.28
N ASP A 22 15.69 -8.47 3.24
CA ASP A 22 14.25 -8.66 3.44
C ASP A 22 13.54 -7.31 3.54
N THR A 23 12.38 -7.20 2.89
CA THR A 23 11.71 -5.94 2.67
C THR A 23 10.22 -6.06 2.96
N ALA A 24 9.71 -5.11 3.76
CA ALA A 24 8.30 -4.86 3.94
C ALA A 24 7.96 -3.46 3.46
N LEU A 25 6.66 -3.21 3.29
CA LEU A 25 6.15 -1.87 3.04
C LEU A 25 5.47 -1.32 4.29
N LEU A 26 5.79 -0.07 4.60
CA LEU A 26 5.12 0.69 5.65
C LEU A 26 4.08 1.61 4.99
N PRO A 27 2.78 1.35 5.17
CA PRO A 27 1.74 2.34 4.87
C PRO A 27 1.88 3.50 5.85
N ILE A 28 2.31 4.66 5.36
CA ILE A 28 2.57 5.85 6.16
C ILE A 28 1.59 6.95 5.75
N VAL A 29 1.05 7.63 6.75
CA VAL A 29 0.25 8.84 6.60
C VAL A 29 1.02 9.99 7.25
N PRO A 30 1.73 10.81 6.46
CA PRO A 30 2.28 12.06 6.97
C PRO A 30 1.13 13.04 7.24
N LEU A 31 0.95 13.46 8.49
CA LEU A 31 -0.18 14.30 8.91
C LEU A 31 -0.18 15.68 8.22
N TYR A 32 1.00 16.17 7.81
CA TYR A 32 1.16 17.42 7.07
C TYR A 32 0.85 17.33 5.57
N THR A 33 0.93 16.14 4.94
CA THR A 33 0.49 15.97 3.53
C THR A 33 -0.92 15.40 3.43
N ARG A 34 -1.36 14.66 4.44
CA ARG A 34 -2.64 13.96 4.49
C ARG A 34 -2.85 12.97 3.33
N LEU A 35 -1.76 12.54 2.70
CA LEU A 35 -1.78 11.52 1.65
C LEU A 35 -1.27 10.19 2.22
N LYS A 36 -2.02 9.12 2.01
CA LYS A 36 -1.52 7.78 2.36
C LYS A 36 -0.48 7.36 1.33
N THR A 37 0.73 7.10 1.79
CA THR A 37 1.85 6.65 0.96
C THR A 37 2.52 5.41 1.54
N TYR A 38 3.54 4.90 0.86
CA TYR A 38 4.27 3.71 1.27
C TYR A 38 5.77 3.96 1.29
N ALA A 39 6.44 3.52 2.35
CA ALA A 39 7.90 3.50 2.44
C ALA A 39 8.43 2.07 2.40
N ASN A 40 9.61 1.87 1.81
CA ASN A 40 10.29 0.57 1.90
C ASN A 40 10.99 0.48 3.24
N TYR A 41 10.66 -0.55 4.02
CA TYR A 41 11.39 -0.93 5.23
C TYR A 41 12.24 -2.15 4.92
N VAL A 42 13.56 -1.99 4.99
CA VAL A 42 14.52 -2.99 4.52
C VAL A 42 15.48 -3.36 5.65
N TYR A 43 15.66 -4.66 5.86
CA TYR A 43 16.68 -5.18 6.74
C TYR A 43 17.96 -5.49 5.95
N HIS A 44 18.94 -4.59 6.00
CA HIS A 44 20.25 -4.85 5.42
C HIS A 44 21.04 -5.81 6.32
N ASN A 45 20.84 -7.10 6.07
CA ASN A 45 21.33 -8.23 6.86
C ASN A 45 22.52 -8.96 6.22
N SER A 46 23.31 -8.26 5.41
CA SER A 46 24.39 -8.86 4.61
C SER A 46 25.53 -9.48 5.45
N LYS A 47 25.57 -9.20 6.76
CA LYS A 47 26.38 -9.89 7.77
C LYS A 47 25.98 -11.35 8.00
N TYR A 48 24.73 -11.71 7.71
CA TYR A 48 24.15 -13.04 8.00
C TYR A 48 23.91 -13.86 6.73
N THR A 49 23.70 -13.21 5.59
CA THR A 49 23.35 -13.90 4.33
C THR A 49 24.56 -14.25 3.46
N GLY A 50 25.74 -14.43 4.06
CA GLY A 50 26.94 -14.96 3.38
C GLY A 50 27.52 -14.06 2.27
N THR A 51 27.27 -12.75 2.30
CA THR A 51 27.70 -11.85 1.21
C THR A 51 29.20 -11.56 1.20
N LYS A 52 29.79 -11.35 0.01
CA LYS A 52 31.19 -10.88 -0.16
C LYS A 52 31.33 -9.35 -0.04
N ALA A 53 30.38 -8.67 0.60
CA ALA A 53 30.41 -7.21 0.69
C ALA A 53 31.62 -6.74 1.50
N LYS A 54 32.32 -5.69 1.01
CA LYS A 54 33.47 -5.10 1.70
C LYS A 54 33.13 -4.58 3.10
N HIS A 55 31.89 -4.11 3.28
CA HIS A 55 31.34 -3.64 4.55
C HIS A 55 29.98 -4.31 4.78
N PRO A 56 29.95 -5.48 5.43
CA PRO A 56 28.70 -6.17 5.71
C PRO A 56 27.84 -5.36 6.69
N ARG A 57 26.53 -5.42 6.52
CA ARG A 57 25.54 -4.61 7.22
C ARG A 57 24.69 -5.48 8.13
N ASN A 58 24.26 -4.85 9.22
CA ASN A 58 23.20 -5.31 10.10
C ASN A 58 22.45 -4.05 10.54
N GLU A 59 21.52 -3.59 9.72
CA GLU A 59 20.77 -2.35 9.99
C GLU A 59 19.41 -2.39 9.31
N TYR A 60 18.39 -1.88 10.01
CA TYR A 60 17.09 -1.63 9.44
C TYR A 60 17.05 -0.22 8.85
N ARG A 61 16.39 -0.04 7.70
CA ARG A 61 16.26 1.25 7.03
C ARG A 61 14.85 1.47 6.51
N ILE A 62 14.28 2.62 6.83
CA ILE A 62 13.09 3.15 6.16
C ILE A 62 13.57 4.09 5.06
N TYR A 63 13.17 3.81 3.83
CA TYR A 63 13.44 4.64 2.68
C TYR A 63 12.27 5.59 2.45
N LEU A 64 12.50 6.84 2.81
CA LEU A 64 11.59 7.95 2.55
C LEU A 64 11.47 8.18 1.05
N ASN A 65 10.29 8.64 0.63
CA ASN A 65 9.99 8.98 -0.75
C ASN A 65 9.62 10.48 -0.86
N ASN A 66 9.46 10.99 -2.09
CA ASN A 66 9.21 12.41 -2.29
C ASN A 66 7.89 12.88 -1.66
N GLU A 67 6.88 12.01 -1.59
CA GLU A 67 5.60 12.32 -0.94
C GLU A 67 5.76 12.58 0.54
N MET A 68 6.51 11.71 1.23
CA MET A 68 6.86 11.93 2.63
C MET A 68 7.69 13.18 2.81
N GLU A 69 8.52 13.54 1.82
CA GLU A 69 9.32 14.76 1.87
C GLU A 69 8.60 15.98 1.30
N ALA A 70 7.28 15.92 1.04
CA ALA A 70 6.51 16.99 0.41
C ALA A 70 7.24 17.63 -0.80
N HIS A 71 8.00 16.83 -1.56
CA HIS A 71 8.84 17.22 -2.69
C HIS A 71 9.94 18.25 -2.38
N GLN A 72 10.39 18.37 -1.13
CA GLN A 72 11.31 19.44 -0.69
C GLN A 72 12.50 18.99 0.19
N LEU A 73 12.88 17.70 0.23
CA LEU A 73 13.89 17.18 1.17
C LEU A 73 13.57 17.62 2.61
N TYR A 74 12.34 17.31 3.04
CA TYR A 74 11.69 17.91 4.21
C TYR A 74 12.35 17.57 5.55
N LEU A 75 13.08 16.45 5.64
CA LEU A 75 13.69 15.97 6.88
C LEU A 75 15.17 16.34 6.95
N LYS A 76 15.53 17.10 7.98
CA LYS A 76 16.91 17.52 8.26
C LYS A 76 17.47 16.77 9.46
N ALA A 77 18.78 16.86 9.62
CA ALA A 77 19.41 16.44 10.88
C ALA A 77 18.75 17.21 12.04
N GLU A 78 18.59 16.53 13.17
CA GLU A 78 18.01 17.05 14.42
C GLU A 78 16.49 17.27 14.40
N ASP A 79 15.79 17.11 13.26
CA ASP A 79 14.33 17.03 13.27
C ASP A 79 13.85 15.80 14.05
N ILE A 80 12.79 15.98 14.85
CA ILE A 80 12.16 14.87 15.57
C ILE A 80 10.98 14.37 14.76
N VAL A 81 10.99 13.07 14.46
CA VAL A 81 9.88 12.38 13.82
C VAL A 81 9.07 11.64 14.88
N VAL A 82 7.77 11.90 14.92
CA VAL A 82 6.82 11.17 15.78
C VAL A 82 6.05 10.20 14.90
N MET A 83 5.96 8.94 15.32
CA MET A 83 5.20 7.92 14.61
C MET A 83 4.24 7.20 15.55
N ARG A 84 3.00 6.97 15.12
CA ARG A 84 2.00 6.15 15.81
C ARG A 84 1.49 5.06 14.89
N LYS A 85 1.48 3.82 15.38
CA LYS A 85 0.88 2.67 14.67
C LYS A 85 -0.61 2.62 14.98
N SER A 86 -1.44 2.40 13.97
CA SER A 86 -2.90 2.25 14.08
C SER A 86 -3.40 1.14 13.16
N MET A 87 -4.64 0.68 13.38
CA MET A 87 -5.34 -0.23 12.47
C MET A 87 -6.53 0.50 11.87
N LEU A 88 -6.64 0.47 10.55
CA LEU A 88 -7.75 1.06 9.81
C LEU A 88 -8.59 -0.07 9.19
N SER A 89 -9.89 -0.05 9.43
CA SER A 89 -10.84 -0.96 8.78
C SER A 89 -11.18 -0.49 7.37
N SER A 90 -11.21 -1.42 6.41
CA SER A 90 -11.71 -1.14 5.07
C SER A 90 -13.25 -1.12 5.05
N LEU A 91 -13.82 -0.37 4.11
CA LEU A 91 -15.27 -0.33 3.85
C LEU A 91 -15.71 -1.34 2.77
N SER A 92 -14.75 -1.96 2.08
CA SER A 92 -15.01 -2.99 1.06
C SER A 92 -15.01 -4.38 1.69
N GLU A 93 -15.97 -5.22 1.26
CA GLU A 93 -16.09 -6.61 1.71
C GLU A 93 -14.95 -7.51 1.20
N PHE A 94 -14.14 -7.01 0.26
CA PHE A 94 -13.01 -7.72 -0.31
C PHE A 94 -11.71 -7.50 0.47
N ASP A 95 -11.72 -6.59 1.44
CA ASP A 95 -10.52 -6.08 2.12
C ASP A 95 -10.56 -6.31 3.63
N GLY A 96 -9.39 -6.55 4.23
CA GLY A 96 -9.23 -6.69 5.68
C GLY A 96 -8.83 -5.38 6.37
N GLU A 97 -8.59 -5.47 7.67
CA GLU A 97 -7.91 -4.41 8.43
C GLU A 97 -6.51 -4.16 7.89
N GLN A 98 -6.13 -2.89 7.82
CA GLN A 98 -4.81 -2.46 7.38
C GLN A 98 -4.10 -1.72 8.51
N CYS A 99 -2.89 -2.16 8.84
CA CYS A 99 -1.99 -1.38 9.67
C CYS A 99 -1.64 -0.08 8.95
N VAL A 100 -1.57 1.04 9.67
CA VAL A 100 -1.12 2.35 9.17
C VAL A 100 -0.19 2.98 10.20
N TYR A 101 0.80 3.73 9.73
CA TYR A 101 1.70 4.51 10.56
C TYR A 101 1.44 6.00 10.32
N TYR A 102 0.84 6.68 11.29
CA TYR A 102 0.78 8.15 11.28
C TYR A 102 2.15 8.71 11.57
N LEU A 103 2.51 9.80 10.89
CA LEU A 103 3.82 10.43 11.00
C LEU A 103 3.68 11.94 11.01
N ASP A 104 4.38 12.60 11.94
CA ASP A 104 4.56 14.05 11.94
C ASP A 104 6.02 14.42 12.24
N VAL A 105 6.41 15.65 11.89
CA VAL A 105 7.78 16.13 11.99
C VAL A 105 7.83 17.46 12.74
N VAL A 106 8.53 17.46 13.87
CA VAL A 106 8.77 18.67 14.68
C VAL A 106 10.12 19.27 14.29
N LYS A 107 10.07 20.47 13.70
CA LYS A 107 11.22 21.16 13.11
C LYS A 107 11.69 22.40 13.86
N ASP A 108 10.84 22.98 14.71
CA ASP A 108 11.25 24.10 15.54
C ASP A 108 12.01 23.57 16.75
N HIS A 109 13.33 23.50 16.60
CA HIS A 109 14.26 22.99 17.62
C HIS A 109 14.27 23.81 18.91
N SER A 110 13.68 25.02 18.89
CA SER A 110 13.55 25.89 20.06
C SER A 110 12.20 25.80 20.76
N SER A 111 11.22 25.14 20.15
CA SER A 111 9.87 25.04 20.70
C SER A 111 9.82 24.22 21.99
N ALA A 112 8.88 24.55 22.88
CA ALA A 112 8.63 23.77 24.08
C ALA A 112 8.28 22.30 23.75
N LEU A 113 7.56 22.08 22.64
CA LEU A 113 7.24 20.75 22.12
C LEU A 113 8.51 19.96 21.78
N TYR A 114 9.42 20.55 21.00
CA TYR A 114 10.68 19.90 20.62
C TYR A 114 11.51 19.54 21.85
N LEU A 115 11.67 20.47 22.79
CA LEU A 115 12.43 20.22 24.01
C LEU A 115 11.82 19.10 24.87
N MET A 116 10.48 19.02 24.92
CA MET A 116 9.78 17.94 25.61
C MET A 116 10.04 16.58 24.93
N LEU A 117 9.89 16.50 23.60
CA LEU A 117 10.15 15.27 22.85
C LEU A 117 11.62 14.85 22.90
N ASN A 118 12.56 15.81 22.86
CA ASN A 118 13.97 15.54 22.99
C ASN A 118 14.31 14.94 24.37
N ARG A 119 13.69 15.41 25.45
CA ARG A 119 13.85 14.80 26.79
C ARG A 119 13.34 13.36 26.82
N ILE A 120 12.21 13.07 26.19
CA ILE A 120 11.70 11.69 26.06
C ILE A 120 12.74 10.79 25.38
N ILE A 121 13.38 11.27 24.32
CA ILE A 121 14.43 10.54 23.59
C ILE A 121 15.70 10.39 24.46
N GLU A 122 16.12 11.43 25.16
CA GLU A 122 17.33 11.44 26.01
C GLU A 122 17.19 10.52 27.24
N ASP A 123 15.99 10.50 27.84
CA ASP A 123 15.65 9.69 29.01
C ASP A 123 15.35 8.23 28.63
N TYR A 124 15.21 7.92 27.33
CA TYR A 124 14.96 6.55 26.89
C TYR A 124 16.13 5.63 27.26
N PRO A 125 15.88 4.43 27.84
CA PRO A 125 16.94 3.57 28.36
C PRO A 125 18.00 3.14 27.34
N ILE A 126 17.68 3.21 26.04
CA ILE A 126 18.56 2.80 24.96
C ILE A 126 19.08 4.04 24.22
N LYS A 127 20.40 4.21 24.23
CA LYS A 127 21.09 5.29 23.51
C LYS A 127 20.92 5.10 22.00
N GLY A 128 20.39 6.11 21.30
CA GLY A 128 20.33 6.03 19.83
C GLY A 128 19.60 7.13 19.06
N GLY A 129 19.19 8.24 19.71
CA GLY A 129 18.42 9.31 19.04
C GLY A 129 17.00 8.88 18.66
N TYR A 130 16.44 7.91 19.39
CA TYR A 130 15.06 7.45 19.29
C TYR A 130 14.56 7.07 20.69
N GLY A 131 13.25 7.00 20.86
CA GLY A 131 12.63 6.47 22.07
C GLY A 131 11.23 5.96 21.80
N MET A 132 10.81 4.94 22.58
CA MET A 132 9.41 4.54 22.63
C MET A 132 8.74 5.31 23.77
N TYR A 133 7.56 5.87 23.50
CA TYR A 133 6.79 6.63 24.46
C TYR A 133 5.46 5.93 24.71
N ASP A 134 5.23 5.54 25.97
CA ASP A 134 3.99 4.92 26.43
C ASP A 134 3.18 5.97 27.18
N GLY A 135 2.56 6.86 26.41
CA GLY A 135 1.80 8.01 26.88
C GLY A 135 1.12 8.73 25.72
N GLU A 136 0.31 9.73 26.04
CA GLU A 136 -0.46 10.48 25.05
C GLU A 136 0.25 11.78 24.66
N LEU A 137 0.35 12.03 23.35
CA LEU A 137 0.86 13.28 22.80
C LEU A 137 -0.32 14.05 22.21
N GLU A 138 -0.97 14.89 23.03
CA GLU A 138 -2.22 15.60 22.68
C GLU A 138 -2.15 16.30 21.30
N PHE A 139 -1.07 17.04 21.02
CA PHE A 139 -0.87 17.71 19.72
C PHE A 139 -0.87 16.76 18.51
N PHE A 140 -0.45 15.51 18.71
CA PHE A 140 -0.37 14.49 17.67
C PHE A 140 -1.71 13.76 17.55
N GLU A 141 -2.33 13.42 18.67
CA GLU A 141 -3.64 12.77 18.70
C GLU A 141 -4.73 13.66 18.10
N ASP A 142 -4.70 14.97 18.35
CA ASP A 142 -5.61 15.93 17.71
C ASP A 142 -5.49 15.91 16.18
N GLN A 143 -4.27 15.86 15.64
CA GLN A 143 -4.03 15.79 14.21
C GLN A 143 -4.49 14.44 13.62
N VAL A 144 -4.29 13.33 14.35
CA VAL A 144 -4.78 12.02 13.89
C VAL A 144 -6.30 11.96 13.93
N ASN A 145 -6.94 12.46 14.98
CA ASN A 145 -8.40 12.48 15.09
C ASN A 145 -9.02 13.32 13.96
N ASP A 146 -8.43 14.48 13.65
CA ASP A 146 -8.85 15.28 12.50
C ASP A 146 -8.59 14.56 11.16
N PHE A 147 -7.50 13.80 11.04
CA PHE A 147 -7.24 12.97 9.86
C PHE A 147 -8.32 11.88 9.70
N GLU A 148 -8.60 11.12 10.76
CA GLU A 148 -9.57 10.02 10.76
C GLU A 148 -11.02 10.48 10.57
N ALA A 149 -11.34 11.71 10.94
CA ALA A 149 -12.65 12.32 10.63
C ALA A 149 -12.85 12.62 9.14
N ASN A 150 -11.77 12.72 8.35
CA ASN A 150 -11.79 13.19 6.96
C ASN A 150 -11.29 12.15 5.93
N LEU A 151 -11.27 10.86 6.29
CA LEU A 151 -10.73 9.76 5.47
C LEU A 151 -11.33 9.64 4.06
N SER A 152 -12.57 10.09 3.88
CA SER A 152 -13.33 10.04 2.62
C SER A 152 -12.83 11.02 1.56
N THR A 153 -11.95 11.96 1.91
CA THR A 153 -11.51 13.05 1.01
C THR A 153 -10.07 12.94 0.52
N MET A 154 -9.37 11.88 0.91
CA MET A 154 -7.91 11.78 0.75
C MET A 154 -7.49 10.67 -0.19
N ASP A 155 -6.42 10.88 -0.94
CA ASP A 155 -5.98 9.91 -1.92
C ASP A 155 -4.84 9.02 -1.43
N ILE A 156 -4.77 7.84 -2.03
CA ILE A 156 -3.63 6.93 -1.94
C ILE A 156 -2.66 7.30 -3.04
N HIS A 157 -1.39 7.48 -2.69
CA HIS A 157 -0.33 7.75 -3.66
C HIS A 157 0.91 6.91 -3.39
N ILE A 158 1.30 6.14 -4.41
CA ILE A 158 2.48 5.27 -4.36
C ILE A 158 3.56 5.85 -5.25
N ASP A 159 4.58 6.43 -4.62
CA ASP A 159 5.71 7.01 -5.31
C ASP A 159 6.44 5.96 -6.17
N LYS A 160 6.89 6.37 -7.35
CA LYS A 160 7.59 5.49 -8.29
C LYS A 160 8.83 4.83 -7.67
N SER A 161 9.56 5.53 -6.81
CA SER A 161 10.72 5.01 -6.08
C SER A 161 10.40 3.76 -5.27
N VAL A 162 9.16 3.64 -4.78
CA VAL A 162 8.67 2.46 -4.08
C VAL A 162 8.64 1.29 -5.05
N THR A 163 7.94 1.45 -6.17
CA THR A 163 7.81 0.39 -7.18
C THR A 163 9.15 0.03 -7.84
N ASP A 164 10.04 1.00 -8.05
CA ASP A 164 11.36 0.78 -8.66
C ASP A 164 12.29 -0.01 -7.73
N ARG A 165 12.15 0.14 -6.41
CA ARG A 165 12.90 -0.64 -5.42
C ARG A 165 12.37 -2.06 -5.33
N ILE A 166 11.05 -2.24 -5.32
CA ILE A 166 10.42 -3.57 -5.31
C ILE A 166 10.83 -4.38 -6.55
N ARG A 167 10.87 -3.76 -7.74
CA ARG A 167 11.33 -4.44 -8.96
C ARG A 167 12.78 -4.93 -8.92
N LYS A 168 13.61 -4.32 -8.08
CA LYS A 168 15.02 -4.67 -7.92
C LYS A 168 15.23 -5.67 -6.77
N SER A 169 14.18 -6.01 -6.02
CA SER A 169 14.26 -7.02 -4.97
C SER A 169 14.12 -8.44 -5.55
N THR A 170 14.45 -9.44 -4.75
CA THR A 170 14.24 -10.85 -5.07
C THR A 170 12.75 -11.17 -5.24
N ASP A 171 12.43 -12.26 -5.95
CA ASP A 171 11.06 -12.73 -6.13
C ASP A 171 10.37 -13.05 -4.78
N GLU A 172 11.14 -13.58 -3.83
CA GLU A 172 10.68 -13.85 -2.46
C GLU A 172 10.25 -12.55 -1.75
N ASN A 173 11.07 -11.49 -1.83
CA ASN A 173 10.71 -10.18 -1.30
C ASN A 173 9.47 -9.61 -1.98
N GLN A 174 9.34 -9.75 -3.30
CA GLN A 174 8.15 -9.28 -4.02
C GLN A 174 6.90 -10.02 -3.54
N ALA A 175 6.97 -11.34 -3.36
CA ALA A 175 5.85 -12.14 -2.86
C ALA A 175 5.43 -11.75 -1.42
N ASN A 176 6.38 -11.41 -0.55
CA ASN A 176 6.09 -10.95 0.82
C ASN A 176 5.45 -9.56 0.84
N ILE A 177 5.94 -8.67 -0.02
CA ILE A 177 5.45 -7.29 -0.15
C ILE A 177 4.02 -7.26 -0.68
N PHE A 178 3.74 -8.05 -1.71
CA PHE A 178 2.43 -8.12 -2.35
C PHE A 178 1.59 -9.20 -1.69
N ASN A 179 0.88 -8.79 -0.64
CA ASN A 179 -0.02 -9.61 0.15
C ASN A 179 -1.42 -8.95 0.19
N PRO A 180 -2.45 -9.60 0.75
CA PRO A 180 -3.80 -9.03 0.78
C PRO A 180 -3.91 -7.64 1.39
N ALA A 181 -3.06 -7.30 2.36
CA ALA A 181 -3.12 -6.00 3.04
C ALA A 181 -2.60 -4.84 2.18
N THR A 182 -1.69 -5.10 1.23
CA THR A 182 -1.12 -4.09 0.32
C THR A 182 -1.75 -4.12 -1.07
N PHE A 183 -2.35 -5.25 -1.46
CA PHE A 183 -2.87 -5.49 -2.80
C PHE A 183 -3.80 -4.38 -3.28
N ARG A 184 -4.81 -4.06 -2.47
CA ARG A 184 -5.85 -3.08 -2.79
C ARG A 184 -5.26 -1.72 -3.16
N ASP A 185 -4.46 -1.16 -2.26
CA ASP A 185 -3.89 0.18 -2.40
C ASP A 185 -2.96 0.27 -3.62
N PHE A 186 -2.18 -0.79 -3.87
CA PHE A 186 -1.32 -0.85 -5.06
C PHE A 186 -2.10 -0.92 -6.35
N VAL A 187 -3.17 -1.73 -6.42
CA VAL A 187 -4.01 -1.79 -7.60
C VAL A 187 -4.69 -0.44 -7.82
N LEU A 188 -5.32 0.12 -6.79
CA LEU A 188 -6.06 1.38 -6.88
C LEU A 188 -5.15 2.54 -7.33
N ALA A 189 -3.96 2.67 -6.72
CA ALA A 189 -2.95 3.64 -7.16
C ALA A 189 -2.49 3.42 -8.60
N GLY A 190 -2.35 2.16 -9.03
CA GLY A 190 -2.02 1.79 -10.41
C GLY A 190 -3.06 2.25 -11.45
N TYR A 191 -4.34 2.29 -11.06
CA TYR A 191 -5.42 2.82 -11.88
C TYR A 191 -5.66 4.33 -11.68
N GLY A 192 -4.82 5.01 -10.87
CA GLY A 192 -4.94 6.43 -10.57
C GLY A 192 -6.19 6.76 -9.75
N ASN A 193 -6.49 5.93 -8.76
CA ASN A 193 -7.66 6.04 -7.89
C ASN A 193 -8.99 6.10 -8.66
N ALA A 194 -9.09 5.35 -9.77
CA ALA A 194 -10.26 5.36 -10.63
C ALA A 194 -10.69 3.96 -11.06
N CYS A 195 -11.99 3.79 -11.30
CA CYS A 195 -12.51 2.60 -11.95
C CYS A 195 -11.95 2.45 -13.37
N ALA A 196 -11.47 1.25 -13.67
CA ALA A 196 -10.88 0.89 -14.95
C ALA A 196 -11.85 1.02 -16.13
N VAL A 197 -13.16 0.85 -15.91
CA VAL A 197 -14.18 0.87 -16.98
C VAL A 197 -14.92 2.21 -17.05
N THR A 198 -15.36 2.76 -15.92
CA THR A 198 -16.17 4.00 -15.89
C THR A 198 -15.29 5.25 -15.83
N GLY A 199 -14.10 5.16 -15.24
CA GLY A 199 -13.26 6.31 -14.92
C GLY A 199 -13.73 7.09 -13.68
N GLN A 200 -14.75 6.61 -12.97
CA GLN A 200 -15.18 7.18 -11.70
C GLN A 200 -14.05 7.12 -10.68
N LEU A 201 -13.77 8.25 -10.02
CA LEU A 201 -12.77 8.32 -8.96
C LEU A 201 -13.27 7.62 -7.70
N ALA A 202 -12.36 6.95 -7.01
CA ALA A 202 -12.56 6.46 -5.67
C ALA A 202 -12.52 7.66 -4.71
N GLU A 203 -13.38 7.66 -3.70
CA GLU A 203 -13.41 8.71 -2.69
C GLU A 203 -12.65 8.26 -1.44
N GLY A 204 -11.57 8.96 -1.11
CA GLY A 204 -10.87 8.74 0.15
C GLY A 204 -9.91 7.56 0.17
N ILE A 205 -9.18 7.41 1.29
CA ILE A 205 -8.18 6.33 1.44
C ILE A 205 -8.86 4.96 1.53
N LEU A 206 -10.12 4.97 1.94
CA LEU A 206 -11.00 3.81 1.96
C LEU A 206 -11.53 3.46 0.56
N GLY A 207 -11.18 4.26 -0.46
CA GLY A 207 -11.59 4.17 -1.87
C GLY A 207 -13.07 3.88 -2.05
N MET A 208 -13.90 4.68 -1.41
CA MET A 208 -15.35 4.55 -1.49
C MET A 208 -15.83 4.62 -2.93
N GLY A 209 -16.75 3.72 -3.29
CA GLY A 209 -17.32 3.63 -4.63
C GLY A 209 -16.49 2.85 -5.66
N VAL A 210 -15.24 2.46 -5.34
CA VAL A 210 -14.39 1.63 -6.20
C VAL A 210 -13.77 0.49 -5.41
N ASP A 211 -14.15 -0.73 -5.75
CA ASP A 211 -13.58 -1.95 -5.21
C ASP A 211 -12.38 -2.41 -6.03
N VAL A 212 -11.48 -3.15 -5.39
CA VAL A 212 -10.42 -3.88 -6.06
C VAL A 212 -10.74 -5.37 -5.98
N VAL A 213 -10.81 -6.02 -7.15
CA VAL A 213 -11.06 -7.46 -7.23
C VAL A 213 -9.90 -8.20 -7.89
N TYR A 214 -9.70 -9.44 -7.47
CA TYR A 214 -8.75 -10.34 -8.10
C TYR A 214 -9.27 -10.80 -9.47
N ILE A 215 -8.40 -10.78 -10.47
CA ILE A 215 -8.68 -11.30 -11.81
C ILE A 215 -8.65 -12.83 -11.80
N MET A 216 -7.58 -13.41 -11.25
CA MET A 216 -7.53 -14.81 -10.90
C MET A 216 -7.72 -14.92 -9.38
N PRO A 217 -8.79 -15.58 -8.90
CA PRO A 217 -9.06 -15.71 -7.46
C PRO A 217 -7.89 -16.36 -6.72
N LYS A 218 -7.64 -15.93 -5.47
CA LYS A 218 -6.61 -16.54 -4.61
C LYS A 218 -6.84 -18.03 -4.37
N SER A 219 -8.10 -18.45 -4.23
CA SER A 219 -8.48 -19.87 -4.07
C SER A 219 -8.08 -20.74 -5.26
N ALA A 220 -7.83 -20.14 -6.43
CA ALA A 220 -7.37 -20.81 -7.62
C ALA A 220 -5.84 -20.69 -7.85
N GLY A 221 -5.10 -20.10 -6.90
CA GLY A 221 -3.65 -19.86 -7.03
C GLY A 221 -3.29 -18.49 -7.61
N GLY A 222 -4.23 -17.55 -7.68
CA GLY A 222 -3.94 -16.18 -8.08
C GLY A 222 -2.98 -15.48 -7.12
N SER A 223 -2.01 -14.75 -7.67
CA SER A 223 -1.04 -13.98 -6.88
C SER A 223 -1.68 -12.70 -6.32
N CYS A 224 -1.07 -12.13 -5.27
CA CYS A 224 -1.42 -10.80 -4.77
C CYS A 224 -0.63 -9.69 -5.48
N MET A 225 -0.02 -9.99 -6.63
CA MET A 225 0.64 -8.98 -7.45
C MET A 225 -0.40 -7.98 -7.98
N PRO A 226 -0.08 -6.68 -8.09
CA PRO A 226 -1.06 -5.69 -8.57
C PRO A 226 -1.53 -5.95 -10.00
N SER A 227 -0.74 -6.64 -10.83
CA SER A 227 -1.13 -7.13 -12.16
C SER A 227 -2.23 -8.21 -12.13
N ASN A 228 -2.56 -8.78 -10.97
CA ASN A 228 -3.71 -9.67 -10.81
C ASN A 228 -4.94 -8.93 -10.26
N GLY A 229 -4.94 -7.60 -10.21
CA GLY A 229 -6.03 -6.79 -9.71
C GLY A 229 -6.65 -5.87 -10.75
N ILE A 230 -7.93 -5.57 -10.54
CA ILE A 230 -8.66 -4.56 -11.31
C ILE A 230 -9.53 -3.71 -10.38
N ALA A 231 -9.46 -2.39 -10.57
CA ALA A 231 -10.27 -1.43 -9.83
C ALA A 231 -11.60 -1.18 -10.56
N LEU A 232 -12.74 -1.46 -9.92
CA LEU A 232 -14.07 -1.40 -10.51
C LEU A 232 -15.07 -0.75 -9.56
N VAL A 233 -16.04 0.00 -10.08
CA VAL A 233 -17.19 0.41 -9.26
C VAL A 233 -17.97 -0.82 -8.79
N LYS A 234 -18.65 -0.70 -7.64
CA LYS A 234 -19.29 -1.83 -6.94
C LYS A 234 -20.14 -2.75 -7.84
N ASP A 235 -20.96 -2.18 -8.72
CA ASP A 235 -21.79 -3.00 -9.61
C ASP A 235 -20.94 -3.82 -10.59
N LEU A 236 -19.88 -3.20 -11.13
CA LEU A 236 -18.95 -3.87 -12.04
C LEU A 236 -18.04 -4.87 -11.32
N SER A 237 -17.63 -4.60 -10.08
CA SER A 237 -16.80 -5.51 -9.29
C SER A 237 -17.54 -6.82 -9.05
N LEU A 238 -18.81 -6.76 -8.62
CA LEU A 238 -19.67 -7.92 -8.40
C LEU A 238 -19.94 -8.68 -9.71
N ALA A 239 -20.28 -7.97 -10.78
CA ALA A 239 -20.52 -8.57 -12.09
C ALA A 239 -19.29 -9.29 -12.65
N PHE A 240 -18.10 -8.71 -12.45
CA PHE A 240 -16.84 -9.31 -12.87
C PHE A 240 -16.57 -10.60 -12.09
N VAL A 241 -16.69 -10.57 -10.76
CA VAL A 241 -16.49 -11.75 -9.89
C VAL A 241 -17.49 -12.87 -10.18
N ARG A 242 -18.74 -12.53 -10.53
CA ARG A 242 -19.76 -13.51 -10.96
C ARG A 242 -19.52 -14.06 -12.37
N GLY A 243 -18.69 -13.39 -13.16
CA GLY A 243 -18.40 -13.75 -14.54
C GLY A 243 -19.41 -13.25 -15.56
N GLU A 244 -20.17 -12.21 -15.25
CA GLU A 244 -21.12 -11.57 -16.18
C GLU A 244 -20.40 -10.86 -17.33
N PHE A 245 -19.16 -10.40 -17.11
CA PHE A 245 -18.28 -9.91 -18.15
C PHE A 245 -16.82 -10.29 -17.89
N THR A 246 -15.97 -10.14 -18.90
CA THR A 246 -14.53 -10.35 -18.82
C THR A 246 -13.81 -9.31 -19.70
N LEU A 247 -12.49 -9.43 -19.84
CA LEU A 247 -11.69 -8.57 -20.72
C LEU A 247 -11.04 -9.36 -21.85
N SER A 248 -11.06 -8.78 -23.05
CA SER A 248 -10.31 -9.27 -24.20
C SER A 248 -8.80 -9.16 -23.95
N PRO A 249 -7.94 -9.86 -24.72
CA PRO A 249 -6.48 -9.65 -24.66
C PRO A 249 -6.04 -8.21 -24.98
N ARG A 250 -6.93 -7.38 -25.55
CA ARG A 250 -6.72 -5.95 -25.83
C ARG A 250 -7.35 -5.04 -24.78
N PHE A 251 -7.83 -5.60 -23.66
CA PHE A 251 -8.51 -4.89 -22.58
C PHE A 251 -9.83 -4.23 -22.97
N GLU A 252 -10.56 -4.83 -23.92
CA GLU A 252 -11.94 -4.44 -24.23
C GLU A 252 -12.90 -5.26 -23.36
N VAL A 253 -13.96 -4.62 -22.87
CA VAL A 253 -14.99 -5.28 -22.04
C VAL A 253 -15.84 -6.24 -22.89
N MET A 254 -15.86 -7.50 -22.51
CA MET A 254 -16.64 -8.57 -23.15
C MET A 254 -17.76 -9.00 -22.20
N VAL A 255 -18.98 -8.51 -22.43
CA VAL A 255 -20.15 -8.86 -21.62
C VAL A 255 -20.76 -10.15 -22.17
N HIS A 256 -21.18 -11.03 -21.26
CA HIS A 256 -21.82 -12.28 -21.63
C HIS A 256 -23.18 -12.03 -22.28
N PRO A 257 -23.55 -12.73 -23.38
CA PRO A 257 -24.84 -12.53 -24.05
C PRO A 257 -26.06 -12.74 -23.14
N GLU A 258 -25.98 -13.71 -22.23
CA GLU A 258 -27.00 -14.04 -21.22
C GLU A 258 -26.99 -13.11 -19.98
N CYS A 259 -26.19 -12.03 -19.98
CA CYS A 259 -26.26 -11.04 -18.91
C CYS A 259 -27.49 -10.15 -19.12
N ASP A 260 -28.46 -10.21 -18.21
CA ASP A 260 -29.70 -9.43 -18.32
C ASP A 260 -29.56 -7.96 -17.86
N ASN A 261 -28.43 -7.60 -17.25
CA ASN A 261 -28.21 -6.26 -16.73
C ASN A 261 -27.85 -5.26 -17.85
N GLU A 262 -28.80 -4.44 -18.26
CA GLU A 262 -28.64 -3.44 -19.33
C GLU A 262 -27.49 -2.45 -19.06
N GLN A 263 -27.29 -2.05 -17.81
CA GLN A 263 -26.20 -1.13 -17.44
C GLN A 263 -24.84 -1.78 -17.71
N ILE A 264 -24.66 -3.05 -17.38
CA ILE A 264 -23.40 -3.78 -17.64
C ILE A 264 -23.21 -3.97 -19.15
N ARG A 265 -24.28 -4.36 -19.87
CA ARG A 265 -24.26 -4.52 -21.33
C ARG A 265 -23.86 -3.24 -22.05
N SER A 266 -24.20 -2.06 -21.53
CA SER A 266 -23.81 -0.77 -22.10
C SER A 266 -22.28 -0.58 -22.19
N TYR A 267 -21.51 -1.31 -21.39
CA TYR A 267 -20.05 -1.29 -21.41
C TYR A 267 -19.43 -2.29 -22.39
N HIS A 268 -20.20 -3.10 -23.11
CA HIS A 268 -19.64 -4.05 -24.06
C HIS A 268 -18.81 -3.35 -25.15
N LEU A 269 -17.64 -3.91 -25.46
CA LEU A 269 -16.61 -3.37 -26.36
C LEU A 269 -16.00 -2.03 -25.90
N LYS A 270 -16.32 -1.55 -24.70
CA LYS A 270 -15.65 -0.38 -24.14
C LYS A 270 -14.20 -0.71 -23.83
N GLN A 271 -13.30 0.17 -24.23
CA GLN A 271 -11.90 0.07 -23.88
C GLN A 271 -11.70 0.42 -22.40
N MET A 272 -11.07 -0.49 -21.66
CA MET A 272 -10.66 -0.24 -20.28
C MET A 272 -9.51 0.78 -20.24
N ARG A 273 -9.49 1.61 -19.20
CA ARG A 273 -8.34 2.45 -18.82
C ARG A 273 -7.21 1.54 -18.32
N VAL A 274 -6.24 1.29 -19.18
CA VAL A 274 -5.08 0.46 -18.85
C VAL A 274 -4.06 1.28 -18.06
N PRO A 275 -3.52 0.77 -16.94
CA PRO A 275 -2.45 1.43 -16.21
C PRO A 275 -1.26 1.78 -17.11
N SER A 276 -0.78 3.03 -17.02
CA SER A 276 0.36 3.50 -17.81
C SER A 276 1.62 2.68 -17.51
N ASN A 277 1.81 2.36 -16.24
CA ASN A 277 2.91 1.56 -15.75
C ASN A 277 2.62 0.06 -15.91
N ALA A 278 3.48 -0.64 -16.67
CA ALA A 278 3.34 -2.06 -17.00
C ALA A 278 3.22 -2.99 -15.78
N PHE A 279 3.77 -2.60 -14.63
CA PHE A 279 3.71 -3.38 -13.39
C PHE A 279 2.30 -3.55 -12.82
N PHE A 280 1.41 -2.61 -13.09
CA PHE A 280 0.01 -2.64 -12.64
C PHE A 280 -0.94 -3.15 -13.71
N ARG A 281 -0.46 -3.39 -14.94
CA ARG A 281 -1.32 -3.86 -16.03
C ARG A 281 -1.79 -5.28 -15.75
N PRO A 282 -3.06 -5.62 -16.04
CA PRO A 282 -3.53 -6.98 -15.87
C PRO A 282 -2.67 -8.01 -16.61
N ALA A 283 -2.23 -9.05 -15.89
CA ALA A 283 -1.40 -10.11 -16.45
C ALA A 283 -2.18 -10.93 -17.49
N PRO A 284 -1.58 -11.25 -18.66
CA PRO A 284 -2.25 -12.06 -19.69
C PRO A 284 -2.77 -13.41 -19.18
N GLU A 285 -2.01 -14.05 -18.29
CA GLU A 285 -2.35 -15.34 -17.69
C GLU A 285 -3.57 -15.25 -16.77
N SER A 286 -3.63 -14.23 -15.92
CA SER A 286 -4.78 -13.96 -15.05
C SER A 286 -6.04 -13.71 -15.88
N LEU A 287 -5.94 -12.87 -16.92
CA LEU A 287 -7.06 -12.60 -17.81
C LEU A 287 -7.51 -13.84 -18.59
N ARG A 288 -6.57 -14.69 -19.01
CA ARG A 288 -6.89 -15.97 -19.64
C ARG A 288 -7.65 -16.87 -18.68
N TYR A 289 -7.19 -17.00 -17.44
CA TYR A 289 -7.90 -17.76 -16.41
C TYR A 289 -9.33 -17.24 -16.23
N HIS A 290 -9.50 -15.93 -16.07
CA HIS A 290 -10.82 -15.33 -15.90
C HIS A 290 -11.76 -15.65 -17.07
N ARG A 291 -11.29 -15.53 -18.32
CA ARG A 291 -12.06 -15.89 -19.52
C ARG A 291 -12.43 -17.38 -19.59
N GLU A 292 -11.56 -18.27 -19.13
CA GLU A 292 -11.77 -19.72 -19.26
C GLU A 292 -12.56 -20.33 -18.09
N LYS A 293 -12.49 -19.73 -16.90
CA LYS A 293 -12.98 -20.35 -15.66
C LYS A 293 -14.06 -19.55 -14.93
N VAL A 294 -14.06 -18.22 -15.07
CA VAL A 294 -14.98 -17.34 -14.35
C VAL A 294 -16.08 -16.83 -15.27
N TYR A 295 -15.73 -16.39 -16.49
CA TYR A 295 -16.69 -15.88 -17.46
C TYR A 295 -17.80 -16.89 -17.78
N GLY A 296 -19.06 -16.47 -17.63
CA GLY A 296 -20.25 -17.32 -17.78
C GLY A 296 -20.59 -18.20 -16.58
N ALA A 297 -19.85 -18.11 -15.47
CA ALA A 297 -20.12 -18.93 -14.27
C ALA A 297 -21.47 -18.63 -13.61
N PHE A 298 -21.95 -17.39 -13.70
CA PHE A 298 -23.25 -16.96 -13.17
C PHE A 298 -24.45 -17.73 -13.74
N ILE A 299 -24.34 -18.32 -14.92
CA ILE A 299 -25.42 -19.10 -15.57
C ILE A 299 -25.60 -20.47 -14.92
N LYS A 300 -24.56 -20.96 -14.23
CA LYS A 300 -24.53 -22.30 -13.61
C LYS A 300 -25.03 -22.27 -12.17
N GLN A 301 -25.46 -21.12 -11.66
CA GLN A 301 -26.00 -20.91 -10.31
C GLN A 301 -27.52 -20.91 -10.36
#